data_AF-A0A4Q3ED49-F1
#
_entry.id   AF-A0A4Q3ED49-F1
#
_cell.length_a   1.000
_cell.length_b   1.000
_cell.length_c   1.000
_cell.angle_alpha   90.00
_cell.angle_beta   90.00
_cell.angle_gamma   90.00
#
_symmetry.space_group_name_H-M   'P 1'
#
loop_
_entity.id
_entity.type
_entity.pdbx_description
1 polymer ?
#
loop_
_entity_poly.entity_id
_entity_poly.type
_entity_poly.pdbx_seq_one_letter_code
_entity_poly.pdbx_strand_id
1 'polypeptide(L)'
;MIATRKKYKAFGRGDLNFIQTENAKVLVYTRIYQDQVMLVVANLSRYSQAAELDMDAFTGYVPVEIMSKNRFPQIKPDVPYFFTLGAHACQCFELVKEVSGVLETGELPAVELKNWQNITSKEVIGKLQNDVLPNYLLRMPWFEAKVKQLENVKITDIAEIQSAENSIYYLLIEVTYQTGFPEKFQLPVAFGKQPFSFKLQETCPDATIAKLIVNGEEGVLYDAIYGIDLQMAILELAASHHTVHVNHSELIFKGSRHLKNHLAENEKIKPRVLAASQLNTLIMYDNVFCVKLFRKVEIVTTLM
;
A
#
# COMPACT_ATOMS: atom_id res chain seq x y z
N MET A 1 8.75 -30.96 3.52
CA MET A 1 9.45 -30.73 2.23
C MET A 1 8.70 -31.28 1.01
N ILE A 2 7.96 -32.41 1.09
CA ILE A 2 7.16 -32.94 -0.04
C ILE A 2 5.97 -32.02 -0.38
N ALA A 3 5.24 -31.51 0.62
CA ALA A 3 4.13 -30.58 0.40
C ALA A 3 4.57 -29.28 -0.29
N THR A 4 5.74 -28.74 0.09
CA THR A 4 6.34 -27.54 -0.53
C THR A 4 6.66 -27.77 -2.01
N ARG A 5 7.19 -28.94 -2.38
CA ARG A 5 7.45 -29.31 -3.79
C ARG A 5 6.18 -29.49 -4.63
N LYS A 6 5.08 -29.91 -4.02
CA LYS A 6 3.77 -29.96 -4.70
C LYS A 6 3.20 -28.56 -4.96
N LYS A 7 3.43 -27.62 -4.04
CA LYS A 7 2.97 -26.22 -4.13
C LYS A 7 3.82 -25.37 -5.07
N TYR A 8 5.14 -25.54 -5.04
CA TYR A 8 6.11 -24.79 -5.84
C TYR A 8 6.76 -25.72 -6.86
N LYS A 9 6.17 -25.78 -8.05
CA LYS A 9 6.58 -26.71 -9.12
C LYS A 9 8.03 -26.46 -9.55
N ALA A 10 8.50 -25.21 -9.47
CA ALA A 10 9.87 -24.84 -9.77
C ALA A 10 10.92 -25.60 -8.93
N PHE A 11 10.64 -25.99 -7.68
CA PHE A 11 11.59 -26.79 -6.89
C PHE A 11 11.80 -28.22 -7.40
N GLY A 12 10.82 -28.77 -8.13
CA GLY A 12 10.89 -30.13 -8.65
C GLY A 12 11.13 -30.21 -10.16
N ARG A 13 10.77 -29.16 -10.91
CA ARG A 13 10.76 -29.14 -12.38
C ARG A 13 11.49 -27.95 -12.99
N GLY A 14 11.91 -26.97 -12.19
CA GLY A 14 12.51 -25.76 -12.69
C GLY A 14 14.01 -25.90 -12.97
N ASP A 15 14.44 -25.15 -13.98
CA ASP A 15 15.83 -25.03 -14.41
C ASP A 15 16.66 -24.36 -13.33
N LEU A 16 17.84 -24.92 -13.05
CA LEU A 16 18.73 -24.48 -11.99
C LEU A 16 19.78 -23.51 -12.55
N ASN A 17 19.76 -22.25 -12.11
CA ASN A 17 20.74 -21.24 -12.51
C ASN A 17 21.48 -20.69 -11.28
N PHE A 18 22.80 -20.78 -11.26
CA PHE A 18 23.59 -20.25 -10.15
C PHE A 18 23.78 -18.74 -10.25
N ILE A 19 23.68 -18.06 -9.12
CA ILE A 19 24.04 -16.65 -8.99
C ILE A 19 25.41 -16.61 -8.31
N GLN A 20 26.37 -15.96 -8.95
CA GLN A 20 27.73 -15.85 -8.40
C GLN A 20 27.73 -14.94 -7.18
N THR A 21 28.50 -15.33 -6.18
CA THR A 21 28.70 -14.56 -4.95
C THR A 21 30.18 -14.51 -4.65
N GLU A 22 30.66 -13.40 -4.07
CA GLU A 22 32.04 -13.33 -3.61
C GLU A 22 32.29 -14.23 -2.37
N ASN A 23 31.23 -14.54 -1.63
CA ASN A 23 31.30 -15.43 -0.48
C ASN A 23 31.04 -16.90 -0.88
N ALA A 24 32.12 -17.63 -1.17
CA ALA A 24 32.07 -19.06 -1.53
C ALA A 24 31.43 -19.98 -0.46
N LYS A 25 31.22 -19.51 0.78
CA LYS A 25 30.49 -20.27 1.82
C LYS A 25 28.97 -20.14 1.70
N VAL A 26 28.48 -19.26 0.83
CA VAL A 26 27.06 -19.04 0.57
C VAL A 26 26.75 -19.47 -0.86
N LEU A 27 25.93 -20.50 -0.98
CA LEU A 27 25.46 -21.02 -2.26
C LEU A 27 24.14 -20.35 -2.63
N VAL A 28 24.10 -19.75 -3.83
CA VAL A 28 22.91 -19.07 -4.32
C VAL A 28 22.54 -19.56 -5.70
N TYR A 29 21.26 -19.87 -5.89
CA TYR A 29 20.73 -20.27 -7.18
C TYR A 29 19.25 -19.92 -7.29
N THR A 30 18.81 -19.78 -8.53
CA THR A 30 17.39 -19.72 -8.86
C THR A 30 16.91 -21.05 -9.44
N ARG A 31 15.62 -21.30 -9.26
CA ARG A 31 14.88 -22.32 -10.01
C ARG A 31 13.71 -21.69 -10.73
N ILE A 32 13.69 -21.81 -12.05
CA ILE A 32 12.70 -21.16 -12.90
C ILE A 32 11.85 -22.23 -13.59
N TYR A 33 10.53 -22.14 -13.47
CA TYR A 33 9.58 -23.00 -14.18
C TYR A 33 8.36 -22.18 -14.59
N GLN A 34 8.17 -21.98 -15.89
CA GLN A 34 7.14 -21.07 -16.41
C GLN A 34 7.34 -19.67 -15.78
N ASP A 35 6.27 -19.05 -15.28
CA ASP A 35 6.32 -17.73 -14.65
C ASP A 35 6.80 -17.77 -13.18
N GLN A 36 7.06 -18.96 -12.63
CA GLN A 36 7.50 -19.10 -11.24
C GLN A 36 9.02 -19.09 -11.14
N VAL A 37 9.54 -18.11 -10.40
CA VAL A 37 10.96 -17.96 -10.11
C VAL A 37 11.17 -18.16 -8.61
N MET A 38 11.99 -19.14 -8.26
CA MET A 38 12.40 -19.38 -6.88
C MET A 38 13.86 -18.95 -6.70
N LEU A 39 14.17 -18.27 -5.61
CA LEU A 39 15.54 -17.96 -5.19
C LEU A 39 15.86 -18.77 -3.94
N VAL A 40 17.02 -19.42 -3.92
CA VAL A 40 17.53 -20.16 -2.77
C VAL A 40 18.88 -19.59 -2.37
N VAL A 41 19.01 -19.24 -1.10
CA VAL A 41 20.23 -18.72 -0.49
C VAL A 41 20.60 -19.62 0.69
N ALA A 42 21.68 -20.38 0.55
CA ALA A 42 22.07 -21.40 1.51
C ALA A 42 23.47 -21.14 2.08
N ASN A 43 23.56 -21.00 3.39
CA ASN A 43 24.83 -20.95 4.09
C ASN A 43 25.37 -22.37 4.28
N LEU A 44 26.52 -22.67 3.70
CA LEU A 44 27.21 -23.97 3.85
C LEU A 44 28.10 -24.01 5.10
N SER A 45 28.34 -22.86 5.73
CA SER A 45 29.16 -22.71 6.94
C SER A 45 28.35 -22.97 8.21
N ARG A 46 29.05 -23.48 9.24
CA ARG A 46 28.55 -23.58 10.63
C ARG A 46 28.53 -22.25 11.40
N TYR A 47 28.96 -21.16 10.76
CA TYR A 47 28.99 -19.82 11.32
C TYR A 47 28.08 -18.90 10.50
N SER A 48 27.62 -17.81 11.11
CA SER A 48 26.87 -16.78 10.38
C SER A 48 27.68 -16.24 9.21
N GLN A 49 27.02 -16.01 8.09
CA GLN A 49 27.63 -15.48 6.87
C GLN A 49 26.77 -14.35 6.32
N ALA A 50 27.41 -13.45 5.59
CA ALA A 50 26.75 -12.45 4.78
C ALA A 50 27.10 -12.66 3.31
N ALA A 51 26.18 -12.32 2.41
CA ALA A 51 26.43 -12.33 0.97
C ALA A 51 25.72 -11.15 0.30
N GLU A 52 26.42 -10.53 -0.63
CA GLU A 52 25.89 -9.58 -1.59
C GLU A 52 25.63 -10.30 -2.91
N LEU A 53 24.45 -10.08 -3.48
CA LEU A 53 24.01 -10.74 -4.71
C LEU A 53 23.78 -9.70 -5.79
N ASP A 54 24.35 -9.93 -6.97
CA ASP A 54 23.89 -9.30 -8.19
C ASP A 54 22.53 -9.91 -8.58
N MET A 55 21.51 -9.06 -8.59
CA MET A 55 20.12 -9.44 -8.83
C MET A 55 19.51 -8.62 -9.98
N ASP A 56 20.33 -8.00 -10.83
CA ASP A 56 19.85 -7.07 -11.86
C ASP A 56 18.82 -7.69 -12.79
N ALA A 57 19.00 -8.97 -13.16
CA ALA A 57 18.05 -9.74 -13.97
C ALA A 57 16.64 -9.86 -13.33
N PHE A 58 16.52 -9.61 -12.03
CA PHE A 58 15.28 -9.66 -11.26
C PHE A 58 14.89 -8.30 -10.71
N THR A 59 15.40 -7.20 -11.30
CA THR A 59 14.96 -5.84 -10.97
C THR A 59 13.44 -5.73 -11.01
N GLY A 60 12.86 -5.11 -9.97
CA GLY A 60 11.42 -4.95 -9.82
C GLY A 60 10.71 -6.16 -9.19
N TYR A 61 11.40 -7.30 -8.99
CA TYR A 61 10.84 -8.42 -8.24
C TYR A 61 10.95 -8.17 -6.73
N VAL A 62 10.00 -8.74 -6.00
CA VAL A 62 9.98 -8.77 -4.53
C VAL A 62 10.24 -10.21 -4.07
N PRO A 63 11.31 -10.48 -3.31
CA PRO A 63 11.52 -11.79 -2.70
C PRO A 63 10.50 -12.00 -1.58
N VAL A 64 9.72 -13.09 -1.66
CA VAL A 64 8.75 -13.47 -0.64
C VAL A 64 9.16 -14.80 -0.03
N GLU A 65 9.48 -14.80 1.26
CA GLU A 65 9.93 -16.02 1.93
C GLU A 65 8.78 -17.04 1.99
N ILE A 66 9.06 -18.27 1.55
CA ILE A 66 8.00 -19.23 1.21
C ILE A 66 7.22 -19.75 2.42
N MET A 67 7.82 -19.79 3.62
CA MET A 67 7.19 -20.32 4.83
C MET A 67 6.36 -19.25 5.56
N SER A 68 6.99 -18.12 5.87
CA SER A 68 6.43 -16.99 6.63
C SER A 68 5.57 -16.05 5.79
N LYS A 69 5.75 -16.04 4.46
CA LYS A 69 5.17 -15.04 3.55
C LYS A 69 5.67 -13.62 3.76
N ASN A 70 6.74 -13.46 4.52
CA ASN A 70 7.39 -12.17 4.67
C ASN A 70 7.94 -11.69 3.33
N ARG A 71 7.58 -10.46 2.97
CA ARG A 71 8.12 -9.77 1.81
C ARG A 71 9.39 -9.05 2.21
N PHE A 72 10.43 -9.23 1.42
CA PHE A 72 11.69 -8.51 1.57
C PHE A 72 11.68 -7.24 0.70
N PRO A 73 12.64 -6.32 0.86
CA PRO A 73 12.74 -5.15 0.00
C PRO A 73 12.73 -5.52 -1.49
N GLN A 74 12.11 -4.70 -2.33
CA GLN A 74 12.15 -4.89 -3.78
C GLN A 74 13.59 -4.82 -4.29
N ILE A 75 13.91 -5.64 -5.29
CA ILE A 75 15.21 -5.62 -5.97
C ILE A 75 15.28 -4.36 -6.82
N LYS A 76 16.26 -3.50 -6.53
CA LYS A 76 16.52 -2.23 -7.23
C LYS A 76 17.60 -2.44 -8.31
N PRO A 77 17.57 -1.66 -9.40
CA PRO A 77 18.65 -1.71 -10.39
C PRO A 77 19.96 -1.18 -9.79
N ASP A 78 21.09 -1.73 -10.23
CA ASP A 78 22.45 -1.25 -9.93
C ASP A 78 22.80 -1.23 -8.42
N VAL A 79 22.06 -1.98 -7.59
CA VAL A 79 22.29 -2.08 -6.14
C VAL A 79 22.36 -3.55 -5.72
N PRO A 80 23.49 -4.02 -5.16
CA PRO A 80 23.61 -5.39 -4.67
C PRO A 80 22.58 -5.70 -3.58
N TYR A 81 22.02 -6.91 -3.64
CA TYR A 81 21.03 -7.37 -2.68
C TYR A 81 21.69 -8.14 -1.54
N PHE A 82 21.58 -7.63 -0.31
CA PHE A 82 22.31 -8.16 0.84
C PHE A 82 21.49 -9.19 1.65
N PHE A 83 22.12 -10.32 1.99
CA PHE A 83 21.58 -11.34 2.88
C PHE A 83 22.50 -11.60 4.08
N THR A 84 21.89 -11.79 5.25
CA THR A 84 22.56 -12.38 6.43
C THR A 84 21.90 -13.71 6.78
N LEU A 85 22.74 -14.72 6.99
CA LEU A 85 22.33 -16.10 7.21
C LEU A 85 22.97 -16.63 8.48
N GLY A 86 22.16 -17.26 9.33
CA GLY A 86 22.67 -18.05 10.46
C GLY A 86 23.43 -19.29 9.99
N ALA A 87 24.08 -19.97 10.93
CA ALA A 87 24.78 -21.24 10.69
C ALA A 87 23.88 -22.26 9.99
N HIS A 88 24.33 -22.82 8.86
CA HIS A 88 23.61 -23.79 8.04
C HIS A 88 22.18 -23.38 7.61
N ALA A 89 21.86 -22.09 7.66
CA ALA A 89 20.55 -21.59 7.28
C ALA A 89 20.33 -21.70 5.77
N CYS A 90 19.11 -22.05 5.38
CA CYS A 90 18.65 -22.06 4.00
C CYS A 90 17.37 -21.23 3.92
N GLN A 91 17.45 -20.09 3.23
CA GLN A 91 16.32 -19.22 2.98
C GLN A 91 15.84 -19.43 1.55
N CYS A 92 14.53 -19.64 1.40
CA CYS A 92 13.90 -19.91 0.12
C CYS A 92 12.84 -18.83 -0.14
N PHE A 93 12.92 -18.21 -1.31
CA PHE A 93 12.04 -17.12 -1.71
C PHE A 93 11.34 -17.47 -3.02
N GLU A 94 10.09 -17.06 -3.15
CA GLU A 94 9.45 -16.86 -4.43
C GLU A 94 9.75 -15.43 -4.87
N LEU A 95 10.40 -15.26 -6.02
CA LEU A 95 10.55 -13.95 -6.62
C LEU A 95 9.25 -13.66 -7.35
N VAL A 96 8.42 -12.84 -6.71
CA VAL A 96 7.18 -12.37 -7.32
C VAL A 96 7.53 -11.13 -8.10
N LYS A 97 7.28 -11.14 -9.41
CA LYS A 97 7.32 -9.90 -10.18
C LYS A 97 6.27 -9.01 -9.56
N GLU A 98 6.69 -7.92 -8.95
CA GLU A 98 5.74 -6.89 -8.59
C GLU A 98 5.34 -6.31 -9.92
N VAL A 99 4.26 -6.87 -10.47
CA VAL A 99 3.42 -6.15 -11.40
C VAL A 99 2.90 -5.00 -10.54
N SER A 100 3.69 -3.93 -10.41
CA SER A 100 3.11 -2.59 -10.52
C SER A 100 2.10 -2.78 -11.62
N GLY A 101 0.82 -2.55 -11.36
CA GLY A 101 -0.21 -2.68 -12.39
C GLY A 101 0.13 -1.74 -13.53
N VAL A 102 1.05 -2.16 -14.41
CA VAL A 102 1.34 -1.56 -15.69
C VAL A 102 0.25 -2.15 -16.57
N LEU A 103 -0.96 -1.61 -16.39
CA LEU A 103 -1.63 -1.09 -17.56
C LEU A 103 -0.61 -0.20 -18.26
N GLU A 104 -0.13 -0.70 -19.41
CA GLU A 104 0.59 -0.01 -20.47
C GLU A 104 0.90 1.46 -20.18
N THR A 105 2.15 1.83 -19.84
CA THR A 105 2.68 3.20 -20.02
C THR A 105 1.74 4.37 -19.66
N GLY A 106 0.82 4.16 -18.71
CA GLY A 106 -0.34 5.03 -18.57
C GLY A 106 0.05 6.19 -17.71
N GLU A 107 0.20 7.36 -18.32
CA GLU A 107 0.24 8.60 -17.55
C GLU A 107 -0.88 8.59 -16.52
N LEU A 108 -0.56 8.97 -15.27
CA LEU A 108 -1.58 9.17 -14.26
C LEU A 108 -2.69 10.06 -14.84
N PRO A 109 -3.97 9.66 -14.70
CA PRO A 109 -5.07 10.44 -15.24
C PRO A 109 -5.00 11.86 -14.67
N ALA A 110 -5.25 12.86 -15.51
CA ALA A 110 -5.25 14.26 -15.10
C ALA A 110 -6.67 14.73 -14.84
N VAL A 111 -6.87 15.39 -13.70
CA VAL A 111 -8.12 16.05 -13.33
C VAL A 111 -7.84 17.53 -13.11
N GLU A 112 -8.64 18.39 -13.72
CA GLU A 112 -8.53 19.85 -13.55
C GLU A 112 -9.75 20.35 -12.79
N LEU A 113 -9.51 21.20 -11.79
CA LEU A 113 -10.51 21.75 -10.89
C LEU A 113 -10.35 23.27 -10.78
N LYS A 114 -11.48 23.98 -10.63
CA LYS A 114 -11.48 25.42 -10.35
C LYS A 114 -11.05 25.73 -8.91
N ASN A 115 -11.48 24.90 -7.96
CA ASN A 115 -11.05 24.91 -6.56
C ASN A 115 -11.08 23.47 -6.04
N TRP A 116 -10.46 23.22 -4.89
CA TRP A 116 -10.34 21.87 -4.36
C TRP A 116 -11.70 21.23 -4.03
N GLN A 117 -12.65 22.01 -3.53
CA GLN A 117 -13.98 21.55 -3.14
C GLN A 117 -14.78 20.96 -4.31
N ASN A 118 -14.48 21.39 -5.55
CA ASN A 118 -15.05 20.82 -6.77
C ASN A 118 -14.73 19.32 -6.98
N ILE A 119 -13.80 18.71 -6.21
CA ILE A 119 -13.55 17.26 -6.23
C ILE A 119 -14.82 16.44 -5.94
N THR A 120 -15.77 17.03 -5.20
CA THR A 120 -17.06 16.41 -4.85
C THR A 120 -18.18 16.72 -5.85
N SER A 121 -17.91 17.50 -6.89
CA SER A 121 -18.91 17.82 -7.91
C SER A 121 -19.31 16.58 -8.72
N LYS A 122 -20.57 16.52 -9.15
CA LYS A 122 -21.13 15.36 -9.86
C LYS A 122 -20.31 14.96 -11.10
N GLU A 123 -19.79 15.94 -11.83
CA GLU A 123 -18.94 15.73 -13.01
C GLU A 123 -17.61 15.07 -12.62
N VAL A 124 -16.93 15.61 -11.61
CA VAL A 124 -15.64 15.08 -11.16
C VAL A 124 -15.80 13.72 -10.49
N ILE A 125 -16.87 13.49 -9.73
CA ILE A 125 -17.22 12.18 -9.17
C ILE A 125 -17.42 11.14 -10.27
N GLY A 126 -18.11 11.50 -11.35
CA GLY A 126 -18.25 10.63 -12.53
C GLY A 126 -16.90 10.25 -13.12
N LYS A 127 -16.00 11.22 -13.29
CA LYS A 127 -14.63 11.00 -13.78
C LYS A 127 -13.80 10.14 -12.82
N LEU A 128 -13.91 10.38 -11.50
CA LEU A 128 -13.22 9.58 -10.50
C LEU A 128 -13.68 8.12 -10.55
N GLN A 129 -14.98 7.87 -10.63
CA GLN A 129 -15.55 6.54 -10.66
C GLN A 129 -15.21 5.76 -11.93
N ASN A 130 -15.20 6.42 -13.08
CA ASN A 130 -15.05 5.73 -14.37
C ASN A 130 -13.58 5.60 -14.82
N ASP A 131 -12.77 6.64 -14.58
CA ASP A 131 -11.45 6.75 -15.23
C ASP A 131 -10.28 6.61 -14.23
N VAL A 132 -10.48 7.04 -12.98
CA VAL A 132 -9.39 7.18 -12.00
C VAL A 132 -9.35 6.01 -11.01
N LEU A 133 -10.43 5.83 -10.24
CA LEU A 133 -10.48 4.86 -9.15
C LEU A 133 -10.37 3.40 -9.61
N PRO A 134 -10.96 2.94 -10.73
CA PRO A 134 -10.78 1.55 -11.17
C PRO A 134 -9.31 1.20 -11.38
N ASN A 135 -8.57 2.07 -12.07
CA ASN A 135 -7.14 1.90 -12.35
C ASN A 135 -6.29 2.01 -11.08
N TYR A 136 -6.66 2.90 -10.16
CA TYR A 136 -6.00 3.01 -8.86
C TYR A 136 -6.24 1.76 -7.98
N LEU A 137 -7.46 1.26 -7.89
CA LEU A 137 -7.76 0.09 -7.06
C LEU A 137 -7.02 -1.16 -7.56
N LEU A 138 -6.98 -1.39 -8.88
CA LEU A 138 -6.33 -2.56 -9.47
C LEU A 138 -4.81 -2.62 -9.22
N ARG A 139 -4.14 -1.48 -9.06
CA ARG A 139 -2.70 -1.44 -8.69
C ARG A 139 -2.47 -1.70 -7.22
N MET A 140 -3.40 -1.35 -6.33
CA MET A 140 -3.17 -1.39 -4.90
C MET A 140 -2.93 -2.80 -4.33
N PRO A 141 -1.92 -3.01 -3.48
CA PRO A 141 -1.68 -4.32 -2.85
C PRO A 141 -2.83 -4.78 -1.95
N TRP A 142 -3.54 -3.84 -1.32
CA TRP A 142 -4.65 -4.11 -0.41
C TRP A 142 -5.99 -4.41 -1.10
N PHE A 143 -6.03 -4.25 -2.43
CA PHE A 143 -7.16 -4.64 -3.23
C PHE A 143 -6.96 -6.08 -3.71
N GLU A 144 -7.39 -7.05 -2.91
CA GLU A 144 -7.15 -8.48 -3.17
C GLU A 144 -8.02 -9.05 -4.31
N ALA A 145 -9.07 -8.34 -4.71
CA ALA A 145 -10.04 -8.78 -5.71
C ALA A 145 -9.57 -8.66 -7.17
N LYS A 146 -8.27 -8.51 -7.43
CA LYS A 146 -7.70 -8.38 -8.80
C LYS A 146 -8.07 -9.53 -9.73
N VAL A 147 -8.38 -10.71 -9.16
CA VAL A 147 -8.78 -11.91 -9.92
C VAL A 147 -10.26 -11.86 -10.32
N LYS A 148 -11.09 -11.11 -9.60
CA LYS A 148 -12.50 -10.88 -9.93
C LYS A 148 -12.54 -9.72 -10.93
N GLN A 149 -13.05 -9.93 -12.13
CA GLN A 149 -13.17 -8.83 -13.11
C GLN A 149 -14.05 -7.72 -12.52
N LEU A 150 -13.43 -6.56 -12.27
CA LEU A 150 -14.10 -5.36 -11.78
C LEU A 150 -15.11 -4.91 -12.85
N GLU A 151 -16.36 -4.70 -12.43
CA GLU A 151 -17.45 -4.27 -13.32
C GLU A 151 -17.77 -2.79 -13.12
N ASN A 152 -17.84 -2.34 -11.86
CA ASN A 152 -18.24 -0.98 -11.55
C ASN A 152 -17.61 -0.47 -10.25
N VAL A 153 -17.33 0.84 -10.19
CA VAL A 153 -16.88 1.56 -8.99
C VAL A 153 -17.81 2.72 -8.73
N LYS A 154 -18.36 2.80 -7.51
CA LYS A 154 -19.30 3.84 -7.11
C LYS A 154 -18.86 4.48 -5.81
N ILE A 155 -18.81 5.81 -5.76
CA ILE A 155 -18.65 6.55 -4.51
C ILE A 155 -20.04 6.66 -3.88
N THR A 156 -20.25 6.02 -2.73
CA THR A 156 -21.56 5.99 -2.05
C THR A 156 -21.72 7.11 -1.05
N ASP A 157 -20.64 7.51 -0.38
CA ASP A 157 -20.62 8.60 0.61
C ASP A 157 -19.29 9.35 0.54
N ILE A 158 -19.34 10.62 0.93
CA ILE A 158 -18.18 11.51 1.00
C ILE A 158 -18.27 12.30 2.32
N ALA A 159 -17.31 12.09 3.22
CA ALA A 159 -17.17 12.91 4.42
C ALA A 159 -16.09 13.97 4.21
N GLU A 160 -16.36 15.23 4.58
CA GLU A 160 -15.36 16.28 4.56
C GLU A 160 -14.77 16.50 5.95
N ILE A 161 -13.46 16.33 6.07
CA ILE A 161 -12.68 16.61 7.28
C ILE A 161 -11.90 17.90 7.03
N GLN A 162 -12.12 18.92 7.87
CA GLN A 162 -11.34 20.15 7.81
C GLN A 162 -9.90 19.88 8.28
N SER A 163 -8.91 20.42 7.58
CA SER A 163 -7.49 20.38 7.94
C SER A 163 -6.91 21.80 7.98
N ALA A 164 -5.66 21.95 8.45
CA ALA A 164 -4.96 23.23 8.49
C ALA A 164 -4.70 23.84 7.10
N GLU A 165 -4.43 23.03 6.07
CA GLU A 165 -4.14 23.53 4.72
C GLU A 165 -5.32 23.35 3.76
N ASN A 166 -5.89 22.15 3.66
CA ASN A 166 -6.98 21.83 2.73
C ASN A 166 -7.90 20.74 3.30
N SER A 167 -9.17 20.75 2.92
CA SER A 167 -10.11 19.69 3.30
C SER A 167 -9.61 18.29 2.87
N ILE A 168 -9.82 17.29 3.72
CA ILE A 168 -9.62 15.88 3.38
C ILE A 168 -10.99 15.27 3.10
N TYR A 169 -11.13 14.56 2.00
CA TYR A 169 -12.38 13.90 1.65
C TYR A 169 -12.28 12.39 1.90
N TYR A 170 -13.09 11.87 2.81
CA TYR A 170 -13.21 10.45 3.09
C TYR A 170 -14.22 9.83 2.13
N LEU A 171 -13.75 9.04 1.17
CA LEU A 171 -14.61 8.36 0.20
C LEU A 171 -15.00 6.98 0.72
N LEU A 172 -16.29 6.68 0.72
CA LEU A 172 -16.79 5.31 0.79
C LEU A 172 -17.08 4.83 -0.62
N ILE A 173 -16.41 3.76 -1.03
CA ILE A 173 -16.40 3.26 -2.39
C ILE A 173 -17.00 1.85 -2.38
N GLU A 174 -18.02 1.62 -3.20
CA GLU A 174 -18.56 0.30 -3.48
C GLU A 174 -18.00 -0.19 -4.82
N VAL A 175 -17.42 -1.39 -4.80
CA VAL A 175 -16.90 -2.06 -5.99
C VAL A 175 -17.78 -3.26 -6.29
N THR A 176 -18.35 -3.27 -7.49
CA THR A 176 -19.11 -4.42 -8.02
C THR A 176 -18.25 -5.19 -9.00
N TYR A 177 -18.38 -6.51 -8.98
CA TYR A 177 -17.65 -7.43 -9.83
C TYR A 177 -18.65 -8.21 -10.68
N GLN A 178 -18.20 -8.68 -11.85
CA GLN A 178 -19.03 -9.53 -12.71
C GLN A 178 -19.54 -10.79 -11.99
N THR A 179 -18.79 -11.27 -11.00
CA THR A 179 -19.16 -12.41 -10.16
C THR A 179 -18.85 -12.15 -8.70
N GLY A 180 -19.78 -12.49 -7.81
CA GLY A 180 -19.64 -12.35 -6.36
C GLY A 180 -20.40 -11.17 -5.79
N PHE A 181 -20.26 -10.95 -4.49
CA PHE A 181 -20.90 -9.84 -3.80
C PHE A 181 -20.11 -8.54 -3.95
N PRO A 182 -20.80 -7.37 -4.02
CA PRO A 182 -20.13 -6.09 -3.92
C PRO A 182 -19.33 -5.96 -2.63
N GLU A 183 -18.20 -5.26 -2.70
CA GLU A 183 -17.34 -4.99 -1.55
C GLU A 183 -17.20 -3.48 -1.34
N LYS A 184 -17.11 -3.05 -0.09
CA LYS A 184 -16.94 -1.63 0.25
C LYS A 184 -15.52 -1.35 0.72
N PHE A 185 -15.00 -0.20 0.30
CA PHE A 185 -13.67 0.27 0.62
C PHE A 185 -13.72 1.72 1.10
N GLN A 186 -12.85 2.06 2.03
CA GLN A 186 -12.66 3.45 2.45
C GLN A 186 -11.34 4.00 1.93
N LEU A 187 -11.38 5.20 1.36
CA LEU A 187 -10.22 5.87 0.78
C LEU A 187 -10.28 7.37 1.10
N PRO A 188 -9.48 7.84 2.07
CA PRO A 188 -9.35 9.27 2.29
C PRO A 188 -8.43 9.87 1.22
N VAL A 189 -8.85 10.99 0.65
CA VAL A 189 -8.12 11.68 -0.43
C VAL A 189 -7.88 13.14 -0.09
N ALA A 190 -6.74 13.66 -0.53
CA ALA A 190 -6.34 15.05 -0.36
C ALA A 190 -5.60 15.55 -1.60
N PHE A 191 -5.47 16.87 -1.69
CA PHE A 191 -4.68 17.55 -2.72
C PHE A 191 -3.29 17.86 -2.19
N GLY A 192 -2.27 17.30 -2.84
CA GLY A 192 -0.86 17.55 -2.53
C GLY A 192 -0.24 18.46 -3.58
N LYS A 193 0.04 19.72 -3.22
CA LYS A 193 0.74 20.69 -4.08
C LYS A 193 2.23 20.39 -4.18
N GLN A 194 2.92 20.98 -5.16
CA GLN A 194 4.37 21.02 -5.16
C GLN A 194 4.89 21.86 -3.97
N PRO A 195 6.00 21.49 -3.31
CA PRO A 195 6.92 20.38 -3.63
C PRO A 195 6.52 19.02 -3.02
N PHE A 196 5.46 18.95 -2.22
CA PHE A 196 5.02 17.72 -1.56
C PHE A 196 4.68 16.61 -2.57
N SER A 197 4.02 16.94 -3.67
CA SER A 197 3.67 15.98 -4.74
C SER A 197 4.88 15.22 -5.28
N PHE A 198 6.01 15.90 -5.55
CA PHE A 198 7.23 15.26 -6.05
C PHE A 198 7.81 14.28 -5.03
N LYS A 199 7.92 14.71 -3.77
CA LYS A 199 8.41 13.85 -2.69
C LYS A 199 7.52 12.62 -2.49
N LEU A 200 6.20 12.80 -2.56
CA LEU A 200 5.26 11.69 -2.44
C LEU A 200 5.43 10.69 -3.58
N GLN A 201 5.54 11.16 -4.81
CA GLN A 201 5.75 10.29 -5.98
C GLN A 201 7.07 9.51 -5.92
N GLU A 202 8.13 10.12 -5.37
CA GLU A 202 9.42 9.46 -5.18
C GLU A 202 9.40 8.42 -4.04
N THR A 203 8.79 8.77 -2.90
CA THR A 203 8.90 7.95 -1.68
C THR A 203 7.77 6.94 -1.52
N CYS A 204 6.59 7.24 -2.05
CA CYS A 204 5.35 6.47 -1.94
C CYS A 204 4.54 6.57 -3.25
N PRO A 205 5.07 6.09 -4.39
CA PRO A 205 4.42 6.24 -5.71
C PRO A 205 2.99 5.67 -5.72
N ASP A 206 2.76 4.58 -5.00
CA ASP A 206 1.45 3.93 -4.85
C ASP A 206 0.41 4.80 -4.13
N ALA A 207 0.82 5.80 -3.35
CA ALA A 207 -0.10 6.74 -2.72
C ALA A 207 -0.70 7.75 -3.73
N THR A 208 -0.12 7.86 -4.93
CA THR A 208 -0.56 8.81 -5.94
C THR A 208 -1.72 8.24 -6.76
N ILE A 209 -2.86 8.92 -6.73
CA ILE A 209 -4.09 8.48 -7.37
C ILE A 209 -4.20 9.06 -8.79
N ALA A 210 -3.95 10.37 -8.94
CA ALA A 210 -4.08 11.10 -10.20
C ALA A 210 -3.23 12.38 -10.21
N LYS A 211 -2.89 12.90 -11.39
CA LYS A 211 -2.41 14.28 -11.53
C LYS A 211 -3.59 15.23 -11.29
N LEU A 212 -3.36 16.29 -10.53
CA LEU A 212 -4.39 17.27 -10.21
C LEU A 212 -3.89 18.68 -10.52
N ILE A 213 -4.70 19.46 -11.23
CA ILE A 213 -4.48 20.89 -11.43
C ILE A 213 -5.64 21.61 -10.75
N VAL A 214 -5.35 22.44 -9.75
CA VAL A 214 -6.38 23.18 -9.01
C VAL A 214 -6.09 24.66 -9.14
N ASN A 215 -6.99 25.41 -9.79
CA ASN A 215 -6.81 26.85 -10.04
C ASN A 215 -5.45 27.20 -10.69
N GLY A 216 -4.98 26.35 -11.62
CA GLY A 216 -3.68 26.50 -12.27
C GLY A 216 -2.47 26.02 -11.46
N GLU A 217 -2.64 25.58 -10.22
CA GLU A 217 -1.57 24.99 -9.41
C GLU A 217 -1.48 23.48 -9.64
N GLU A 218 -0.30 23.01 -10.02
CA GLU A 218 -0.03 21.60 -10.24
C GLU A 218 0.22 20.84 -8.93
N GLY A 219 -0.31 19.62 -8.88
CA GLY A 219 -0.05 18.68 -7.81
C GLY A 219 -0.65 17.32 -8.10
N VAL A 220 -1.03 16.61 -7.03
CA VAL A 220 -1.58 15.26 -7.11
C VAL A 220 -2.80 15.10 -6.23
N LEU A 221 -3.76 14.31 -6.72
CA LEU A 221 -4.73 13.64 -5.87
C LEU A 221 -4.01 12.44 -5.26
N TYR A 222 -4.02 12.33 -3.94
CA TYR A 222 -3.31 11.26 -3.26
C TYR A 222 -4.11 10.67 -2.10
N ASP A 223 -3.71 9.47 -1.69
CA ASP A 223 -4.20 8.81 -0.50
C ASP A 223 -3.75 9.56 0.76
N ALA A 224 -4.69 10.23 1.40
CA ALA A 224 -4.42 11.18 2.47
C ALA A 224 -3.76 10.54 3.70
N ILE A 225 -3.76 9.21 3.84
CA ILE A 225 -3.02 8.53 4.92
C ILE A 225 -1.53 8.83 4.88
N TYR A 226 -0.97 9.10 3.70
CA TYR A 226 0.44 9.44 3.53
C TYR A 226 0.72 10.94 3.77
N GLY A 227 -0.31 11.73 4.03
CA GLY A 227 -0.21 13.16 4.36
C GLY A 227 -0.27 13.40 5.86
N ILE A 228 0.53 14.35 6.34
CA ILE A 228 0.61 14.71 7.77
C ILE A 228 -0.74 15.21 8.31
N ASP A 229 -1.50 15.93 7.49
CA ASP A 229 -2.79 16.51 7.89
C ASP A 229 -3.80 15.46 8.36
N LEU A 230 -4.00 14.38 7.60
CA LEU A 230 -4.92 13.33 8.02
C LEU A 230 -4.38 12.55 9.22
N GLN A 231 -3.07 12.27 9.22
CA GLN A 231 -2.43 11.56 10.33
C GLN A 231 -2.69 12.29 11.65
N MET A 232 -2.55 13.62 11.67
CA MET A 232 -2.84 14.41 12.85
C MET A 232 -4.34 14.54 13.12
N ALA A 233 -5.15 14.84 12.09
CA ALA A 233 -6.60 15.04 12.24
C ALA A 233 -7.29 13.81 12.86
N ILE A 234 -6.88 12.58 12.53
CA ILE A 234 -7.45 11.36 13.14
C ILE A 234 -7.33 11.39 14.66
N LEU A 235 -6.16 11.78 15.21
CA LEU A 235 -5.97 11.83 16.65
C LEU A 235 -6.78 12.96 17.29
N GLU A 236 -6.78 14.14 16.68
CA GLU A 236 -7.47 15.34 17.19
C GLU A 236 -8.99 15.14 17.23
N LEU A 237 -9.55 14.60 16.15
CA LEU A 237 -10.98 14.27 16.06
C LEU A 237 -11.37 13.17 17.05
N ALA A 238 -10.53 12.14 17.21
CA ALA A 238 -10.78 11.09 18.20
C ALA A 238 -10.72 11.64 19.63
N ALA A 239 -9.71 12.44 19.97
CA ALA A 239 -9.56 13.02 21.31
C ALA A 239 -10.70 13.97 21.69
N SER A 240 -11.33 14.62 20.71
CA SER A 240 -12.47 15.51 20.88
C SER A 240 -13.83 14.80 20.76
N HIS A 241 -13.87 13.49 20.50
CA HIS A 241 -15.09 12.72 20.26
C HIS A 241 -15.96 13.32 19.13
N HIS A 242 -15.32 13.76 18.05
CA HIS A 242 -15.99 14.51 16.99
C HIS A 242 -16.83 13.61 16.08
N THR A 243 -17.96 14.13 15.59
CA THR A 243 -18.79 13.50 14.57
C THR A 243 -18.80 14.40 13.33
N VAL A 244 -18.34 13.86 12.21
CA VAL A 244 -18.47 14.51 10.90
C VAL A 244 -19.79 14.05 10.28
N HIS A 245 -20.73 14.98 10.15
CA HIS A 245 -22.01 14.70 9.52
C HIS A 245 -21.88 14.70 7.99
N VAL A 246 -22.46 13.69 7.37
CA VAL A 246 -22.58 13.51 5.92
C VAL A 246 -24.08 13.45 5.59
N ASN A 247 -24.48 13.76 4.36
CA ASN A 247 -25.89 13.90 3.95
C ASN A 247 -26.87 12.91 4.62
N HIS A 248 -26.56 11.61 4.58
CA HIS A 248 -27.41 10.56 5.16
C HIS A 248 -26.61 9.59 6.06
N SER A 249 -25.43 10.00 6.53
CA SER A 249 -24.50 9.14 7.26
C SER A 249 -23.62 9.98 8.20
N GLU A 250 -22.89 9.31 9.09
CA GLU A 250 -22.01 9.98 10.04
C GLU A 250 -20.67 9.25 10.10
N LEU A 251 -19.57 10.00 10.12
CA LEU A 251 -18.24 9.50 10.43
C LEU A 251 -17.89 9.91 11.86
N ILE A 252 -17.93 8.94 12.76
CA ILE A 252 -17.78 9.17 14.20
C ILE A 252 -16.36 8.83 14.64
N PHE A 253 -15.69 9.80 15.25
CA PHE A 253 -14.38 9.63 15.87
C PHE A 253 -14.57 9.51 17.39
N LYS A 254 -14.03 8.44 17.98
CA LYS A 254 -14.06 8.24 19.43
C LYS A 254 -12.67 7.93 19.93
N GLY A 255 -12.23 8.69 20.93
CA GLY A 255 -10.96 8.52 21.60
C GLY A 255 -11.14 8.07 23.04
N SER A 256 -10.01 7.94 23.74
CA SER A 256 -9.97 7.72 25.17
C SER A 256 -9.44 8.95 25.90
N ARG A 257 -9.66 9.02 27.21
CA ARG A 257 -9.03 10.05 28.05
C ARG A 257 -7.50 10.02 27.97
N HIS A 258 -6.92 8.83 27.80
CA HIS A 258 -5.48 8.67 27.65
C HIS A 258 -4.96 9.34 26.37
N LEU A 259 -5.67 9.17 25.24
CA LEU A 259 -5.35 9.88 24.00
C LEU A 259 -5.43 11.40 24.19
N LYS A 260 -6.50 11.89 24.80
CA LYS A 260 -6.69 13.33 25.04
C LYS A 260 -5.57 13.92 25.89
N ASN A 261 -5.15 13.24 26.95
CA ASN A 261 -4.03 13.68 27.78
C ASN A 261 -2.71 13.67 27.00
N HIS A 262 -2.45 12.63 26.22
CA HIS A 262 -1.22 12.54 25.41
C HIS A 262 -1.10 13.70 24.42
N LEU A 263 -2.20 14.09 23.74
CA LEU A 263 -2.20 15.26 22.87
C LEU A 263 -1.90 16.57 23.62
N ALA A 264 -2.38 16.71 24.86
CA ALA A 264 -2.17 17.91 25.67
C ALA A 264 -0.74 18.01 26.24
N GLU A 265 -0.11 16.87 26.52
CA GLU A 265 1.23 16.80 27.12
C GLU A 265 2.37 16.81 26.07
N ASN A 266 2.07 16.53 24.80
CA ASN A 266 3.07 16.41 23.74
C ASN A 266 2.78 17.38 22.58
N GLU A 267 3.53 18.49 22.52
CA GLU A 267 3.39 19.50 21.47
C GLU A 267 3.85 19.02 20.07
N LYS A 268 4.65 17.95 19.99
CA LYS A 268 5.24 17.45 18.74
C LYS A 268 5.07 15.95 18.60
N ILE A 269 3.88 15.54 18.18
CA ILE A 269 3.59 14.14 17.86
C ILE A 269 4.20 13.79 16.52
N LYS A 270 4.87 12.62 16.44
CA LYS A 270 5.50 12.15 15.21
C LYS A 270 4.78 10.93 14.67
N PRO A 271 3.89 11.09 13.68
CA PRO A 271 3.31 9.95 12.99
C PRO A 271 4.36 9.24 12.13
N ARG A 272 4.26 7.92 12.09
CA ARG A 272 5.05 7.06 11.21
C ARG A 272 4.14 6.03 10.59
N VAL A 273 3.92 6.14 9.28
CA VAL A 273 3.24 5.11 8.50
C VAL A 273 4.13 3.87 8.46
N LEU A 274 3.62 2.73 8.89
CA LEU A 274 4.30 1.45 8.72
C LEU A 274 3.87 0.86 7.37
N ALA A 275 4.85 0.30 6.63
CA ALA A 275 4.60 -0.33 5.35
C ALA A 275 3.38 -1.27 5.43
N ALA A 276 2.40 -1.03 4.56
CA ALA A 276 1.09 -1.66 4.65
C ALA A 276 1.22 -3.18 4.59
N SER A 277 0.69 -3.86 5.62
CA SER A 277 0.30 -5.27 5.47
C SER A 277 -0.71 -5.39 4.32
N GLN A 278 -0.83 -6.56 3.69
CA GLN A 278 -1.73 -6.79 2.54
C GLN A 278 -3.21 -6.41 2.77
N LEU A 279 -3.63 -6.08 3.99
CA LEU A 279 -5.03 -5.76 4.29
C LEU A 279 -5.25 -4.37 4.89
N ASN A 280 -4.23 -3.76 5.50
CA ASN A 280 -4.40 -2.57 6.34
C ASN A 280 -3.19 -1.64 6.29
N THR A 281 -3.46 -0.35 6.45
CA THR A 281 -2.43 0.68 6.65
C THR A 281 -2.34 1.02 8.14
N LEU A 282 -1.12 1.04 8.69
CA LEU A 282 -0.87 1.32 10.10
C LEU A 282 -0.13 2.65 10.25
N ILE A 283 -0.52 3.44 11.24
CA ILE A 283 0.18 4.67 11.63
C ILE A 283 0.53 4.56 13.11
N MET A 284 1.82 4.67 13.43
CA MET A 284 2.32 4.73 14.80
C MET A 284 2.52 6.18 15.22
N TYR A 285 2.15 6.51 16.46
CA TYR A 285 2.35 7.84 17.06
C TYR A 285 3.13 7.67 18.36
N ASP A 286 4.33 8.24 18.40
CA ASP A 286 5.25 8.25 19.55
C ASP A 286 5.50 6.87 20.21
N ASN A 287 5.27 5.78 19.47
CA ASN A 287 5.24 4.40 19.97
C ASN A 287 4.21 4.14 21.09
N VAL A 288 3.26 5.05 21.31
CA VAL A 288 2.18 4.90 22.32
C VAL A 288 0.87 4.47 21.66
N PHE A 289 0.53 5.10 20.54
CA PHE A 289 -0.72 4.81 19.82
C PHE A 289 -0.42 4.18 18.45
N CYS A 290 -1.31 3.30 18.04
CA CYS A 290 -1.35 2.71 16.70
C CYS A 290 -2.75 2.89 16.14
N VAL A 291 -2.84 3.59 15.00
CA VAL A 291 -4.07 3.64 14.20
C VAL A 291 -3.95 2.57 13.13
N LYS A 292 -4.93 1.66 13.10
CA LYS A 292 -5.11 0.69 12.04
C LYS A 292 -6.26 1.11 11.15
N LEU A 293 -5.97 1.43 9.91
CA LEU A 293 -7.01 1.69 8.91
C LEU A 293 -7.31 0.43 8.10
N PHE A 294 -8.56 -0.03 8.22
CA PHE A 294 -9.11 -1.11 7.41
C PHE A 294 -9.50 -0.58 6.04
N ARG A 295 -8.87 -1.07 4.96
CA ARG A 295 -9.18 -0.59 3.62
C ARG A 295 -10.54 -1.09 3.14
N LYS A 296 -10.75 -2.40 3.23
CA LYS A 296 -12.05 -3.04 3.03
C LYS A 296 -12.87 -2.90 4.31
N VAL A 297 -14.13 -2.49 4.18
CA VAL A 297 -15.07 -2.32 5.30
C VAL A 297 -16.31 -3.16 5.05
N GLU A 298 -16.88 -3.69 6.12
CA GLU A 298 -18.10 -4.50 6.10
C GLU A 298 -19.19 -3.82 6.91
N ILE A 299 -20.43 -4.08 6.53
CA ILE A 299 -21.59 -3.61 7.29
C ILE A 299 -21.70 -4.50 8.52
N VAL A 300 -21.44 -3.93 9.69
CA VAL A 300 -21.78 -4.58 10.95
C VAL A 300 -23.21 -4.17 11.28
N THR A 301 -24.13 -5.12 11.18
CA THR A 301 -25.47 -4.92 11.73
C THR A 301 -25.35 -5.09 13.23
N THR A 302 -25.20 -3.99 13.97
CA THR A 302 -25.36 -4.03 15.42
C THR A 302 -26.82 -4.32 15.68
N LEU A 303 -27.15 -5.55 16.08
CA LEU A 303 -28.44 -5.85 16.69
C LEU A 303 -28.54 -4.96 17.94
N MET A 304 -29.31 -3.87 17.84
CA MET A 304 -29.76 -3.11 19.00
C MET A 304 -30.81 -3.91 19.76
#